data_AF-A0A8J8J5F9-F1
#
_entry.id   AF-A0A8J8J5F9-F1
#
_cell.length_a   1.000
_cell.length_b   1.000
_cell.length_c   1.000
_cell.angle_alpha   90.00
_cell.angle_beta   90.00
_cell.angle_gamma   90.00
#
_symmetry.space_group_name_H-M   'P 1'
#
loop_
_entity.id
_entity.type
_entity.pdbx_description
1 polymer ?
#
loop_
_entity_poly.entity_id
_entity_poly.type
_entity_poly.pdbx_seq_one_letter_code
_entity_poly.pdbx_strand_id
1 'polypeptide(L)'
;KRPRYQLLLGRSSDLVVVEEIKRVELEEKEAPLGGTVVPIELGLPGMVHALVVEYDYSTVPRRAKLVKPFIVLPFPRMRAERMRQRTKALHDPELGIGVYLHSWSG
;
A
#
# COMPACT_ATOMS: atom_id res chain seq x y z
N LYS A 1 6.82 -14.15 23.10
CA LYS A 1 6.25 -14.68 21.83
C LYS A 1 7.40 -15.32 21.02
N ARG A 2 7.26 -16.55 20.51
CA ARG A 2 8.27 -17.23 19.66
C ARG A 2 7.74 -17.28 18.21
N PRO A 3 8.13 -16.35 17.32
CA PRO A 3 7.65 -16.37 15.94
C PRO A 3 8.13 -17.64 15.23
N ARG A 4 7.20 -18.40 14.62
CA ARG A 4 7.56 -19.62 13.86
C ARG A 4 8.28 -19.31 12.55
N TYR A 5 8.07 -18.12 12.00
CA TYR A 5 8.70 -17.63 10.78
C TYR A 5 9.21 -16.22 11.02
N GLN A 6 10.45 -15.95 10.60
CA GLN A 6 10.97 -14.58 10.58
C GLN A 6 10.30 -13.85 9.42
N LEU A 7 9.44 -12.90 9.75
CA LEU A 7 8.97 -11.90 8.80
C LEU A 7 9.91 -10.69 8.90
N LEU A 8 10.41 -10.25 7.75
CA LEU A 8 11.25 -9.07 7.60
C LEU A 8 10.44 -8.00 6.89
N LEU A 9 10.39 -6.79 7.43
CA LEU A 9 9.62 -5.69 6.87
C LEU A 9 10.56 -4.66 6.26
N GLY A 10 10.88 -4.83 4.98
CA GLY A 10 11.83 -3.97 4.27
C GLY A 10 13.28 -4.37 4.56
N ARG A 11 13.84 -3.91 5.69
CA ARG A 11 15.24 -4.19 6.05
C ARG A 11 15.38 -5.46 6.88
N SER A 12 16.53 -6.11 6.79
CA SER A 12 16.86 -7.29 7.60
C SER A 12 16.88 -7.01 9.12
N SER A 13 17.02 -5.74 9.51
CA SER A 13 16.92 -5.28 10.91
C SER A 13 15.48 -5.16 11.43
N ASP A 14 14.49 -5.10 10.54
CA ASP A 14 13.13 -4.76 10.89
C ASP A 14 12.35 -6.04 11.22
N LEU A 15 12.50 -6.50 12.48
CA LEU A 15 11.85 -7.70 13.01
C LEU A 15 10.37 -7.44 13.30
N VAL A 16 9.50 -8.30 12.78
CA VAL A 16 8.06 -8.25 13.02
C VAL A 16 7.49 -9.63 13.37
N VAL A 17 6.35 -9.64 14.07
CA VAL A 17 5.66 -10.85 14.53
C VAL A 17 4.19 -10.77 14.13
N VAL A 18 3.63 -11.88 13.63
CA VAL A 18 2.19 -12.00 13.36
C VAL A 18 1.44 -12.14 14.68
N GLU A 19 0.47 -11.26 14.92
CA GLU A 19 -0.41 -11.37 16.08
C GLU A 19 -1.63 -12.24 15.81
N GLU A 20 -2.19 -12.16 14.61
CA GLU A 20 -3.41 -12.87 14.21
C GLU A 20 -3.42 -13.11 12.69
N ILE A 21 -4.06 -14.20 12.26
CA ILE A 21 -4.44 -14.44 10.86
C ILE A 21 -5.93 -14.75 10.85
N LYS A 22 -6.71 -13.95 10.12
CA LYS A 22 -8.15 -14.12 9.96
C LYS A 22 -8.55 -14.05 8.49
N ARG A 23 -9.63 -14.75 8.14
CA ARG A 23 -10.29 -14.60 6.85
C ARG A 23 -11.42 -13.59 7.01
N VAL A 24 -11.45 -12.60 6.12
CA VAL A 24 -12.49 -11.57 6.06
C VAL A 24 -13.01 -11.47 4.64
N GLU A 25 -14.30 -11.23 4.50
CA GLU A 25 -14.93 -10.94 3.21
C GLU A 25 -14.88 -9.43 3.00
N LEU A 26 -14.35 -9.01 1.85
CA LEU A 26 -14.26 -7.61 1.47
C LEU A 26 -15.26 -7.34 0.36
N GLU A 27 -16.10 -6.34 0.56
CA GLU A 27 -17.05 -5.86 -0.44
C GLU A 27 -16.50 -4.64 -1.15
N GLU A 28 -16.76 -4.55 -2.45
CA GLU A 28 -16.39 -3.37 -3.23
C GLU A 28 -17.44 -2.27 -3.01
N LYS A 29 -17.01 -1.10 -2.53
CA LYS A 29 -17.86 0.09 -2.42
C LYS A 29 -17.02 1.35 -2.48
N GLU A 30 -17.70 2.49 -2.47
CA GLU A 30 -17.02 3.77 -2.36
C GLU A 30 -16.49 3.97 -0.92
N ALA A 31 -15.17 4.02 -0.79
CA ALA A 31 -14.48 4.07 0.49
C ALA A 31 -13.26 5.00 0.45
N PRO A 32 -12.87 5.62 1.57
CA PRO A 32 -11.63 6.36 1.66
C PRO A 32 -10.42 5.42 1.60
N LEU A 33 -9.51 5.62 0.66
CA LEU A 33 -8.19 4.98 0.69
C LEU A 33 -7.25 5.74 1.63
N GLY A 34 -6.39 5.02 2.35
CA GLY A 34 -5.49 5.62 3.32
C GLY A 34 -4.49 4.66 3.92
N GLY A 35 -3.34 5.18 4.37
CA GLY A 35 -2.26 4.39 4.93
C GLY A 35 -1.56 3.49 3.91
N THR A 36 -1.54 3.91 2.64
CA THR A 36 -1.06 3.08 1.54
C THR A 36 -0.44 3.94 0.43
N VAL A 37 0.19 3.27 -0.54
CA VAL A 37 0.73 3.87 -1.76
C VAL A 37 -0.06 3.32 -2.94
N VAL A 38 -0.54 4.20 -3.81
CA VAL A 38 -1.36 3.83 -4.97
C VAL A 38 -0.80 4.42 -6.26
N PRO A 39 -1.04 3.79 -7.43
CA PRO A 39 -0.65 4.37 -8.72
C PRO A 39 -1.31 5.74 -8.95
N ILE A 40 -0.63 6.64 -9.68
CA ILE A 40 -1.16 7.99 -9.95
C ILE A 40 -2.47 7.96 -10.75
N GLU A 41 -2.71 6.88 -11.50
CA GLU A 41 -3.85 6.65 -12.38
C GLU A 41 -5.19 6.59 -11.61
N LEU A 42 -5.16 6.39 -10.29
CA LEU A 42 -6.35 6.47 -9.44
C LEU A 42 -6.86 7.91 -9.25
N GLY A 43 -6.06 8.93 -9.59
CA GLY A 43 -6.48 10.33 -9.57
C GLY A 43 -6.78 10.89 -8.18
N LEU A 44 -6.27 10.26 -7.12
CA LEU A 44 -6.54 10.66 -5.74
C LEU A 44 -5.66 11.84 -5.29
N PRO A 45 -6.19 12.76 -4.47
CA PRO A 45 -5.39 13.84 -3.93
C PRO A 45 -4.43 13.31 -2.84
N GLY A 46 -3.14 13.55 -3.02
CA GLY A 46 -2.11 13.15 -2.06
C GLY A 46 -0.72 13.57 -2.49
N MET A 47 0.30 13.11 -1.76
CA MET A 47 1.69 13.40 -2.08
C MET A 47 2.15 12.54 -3.25
N VAL A 48 2.54 13.15 -4.36
CA VAL A 48 3.10 12.43 -5.51
C VAL A 48 4.57 12.12 -5.25
N HIS A 49 4.97 10.87 -5.43
CA HIS A 49 6.34 10.40 -5.29
C HIS A 49 6.71 9.45 -6.43
N ALA A 50 7.91 9.60 -7.00
CA ALA A 50 8.43 8.71 -8.02
C ALA A 50 9.13 7.51 -7.36
N LEU A 51 8.62 6.30 -7.58
CA LEU A 51 9.18 5.07 -6.99
C LEU A 51 9.72 4.16 -8.09
N VAL A 52 10.86 3.52 -7.79
CA VAL A 52 11.44 2.51 -8.67
C VAL A 52 10.59 1.24 -8.59
N VAL A 53 10.02 0.84 -9.74
CA VAL A 53 9.21 -0.38 -9.87
C VAL A 53 10.06 -1.56 -10.32
N GLU A 54 11.13 -1.29 -11.07
CA GLU A 54 12.07 -2.30 -11.55
C GLU A 54 13.51 -1.79 -11.49
N TYR A 55 14.44 -2.66 -11.07
CA TYR A 55 15.88 -2.41 -11.09
C TYR A 55 16.55 -3.25 -12.19
N ASP A 56 17.59 -2.70 -12.81
CA ASP A 56 18.57 -3.44 -13.59
C ASP A 56 19.63 -4.03 -12.65
N TYR A 57 19.77 -5.35 -12.70
CA TYR A 57 20.69 -6.14 -11.87
C TYR A 57 21.97 -6.56 -12.61
N SER A 58 22.16 -6.12 -13.86
CA SER A 58 23.35 -6.44 -14.66
C SER A 58 24.63 -5.80 -14.11
N THR A 59 24.51 -4.74 -13.30
CA THR A 59 25.64 -3.99 -12.74
C THR A 59 25.45 -3.69 -11.25
N VAL A 60 26.57 -3.53 -10.53
CA VAL A 60 26.61 -3.07 -9.13
C VAL A 60 27.35 -1.72 -9.08
N PRO A 61 26.76 -0.64 -8.56
CA PRO A 61 25.43 -0.57 -7.94
C PRO A 61 24.28 -0.73 -8.96
N ARG A 62 23.17 -1.29 -8.48
CA ARG A 62 21.94 -1.49 -9.28
C ARG A 62 21.43 -0.15 -9.81
N ARG A 63 20.85 -0.16 -11.01
CA ARG A 63 20.28 1.04 -11.63
C ARG A 63 18.76 0.93 -11.70
N ALA A 64 18.05 2.04 -11.57
CA ALA A 64 16.61 2.05 -11.79
C ALA A 64 16.32 1.79 -13.28
N LYS A 65 15.55 0.75 -13.59
CA LYS A 65 15.12 0.41 -14.96
C LYS A 65 13.77 1.03 -15.28
N LEU A 66 12.85 1.01 -14.32
CA LEU A 66 11.51 1.59 -14.46
C LEU A 66 11.15 2.38 -13.21
N VAL A 67 10.78 3.63 -13.40
CA VAL A 67 10.29 4.53 -12.35
C VAL A 67 8.88 4.97 -12.72
N LYS A 68 7.95 4.89 -11.77
CA LYS A 68 6.57 5.34 -11.95
C LYS A 68 6.16 6.29 -10.83
N PRO A 69 5.27 7.26 -11.12
CA PRO A 69 4.68 8.10 -10.09
C PRO A 69 3.62 7.33 -9.30
N PHE A 70 3.62 7.51 -8.00
CA PHE A 70 2.62 7.01 -7.08
C PHE A 70 2.12 8.14 -6.19
N ILE A 71 0.92 7.96 -5.65
CA ILE A 71 0.36 8.82 -4.62
C ILE A 71 0.53 8.12 -3.28
N VAL A 72 1.21 8.78 -2.35
CA VAL A 72 1.35 8.35 -0.96
C VAL A 72 0.18 8.94 -0.17
N LEU A 73 -0.67 8.05 0.36
CA LEU A 73 -1.84 8.41 1.16
C LEU A 73 -1.56 8.11 2.64
N PRO A 74 -1.38 9.12 3.50
CA PRO A 74 -1.31 8.87 4.94
C PRO A 74 -2.64 8.28 5.44
N PHE A 75 -2.62 7.62 6.59
CA PHE A 75 -3.85 7.12 7.18
C PHE A 75 -4.73 8.31 7.62
N PRO A 76 -5.98 8.43 7.14
CA PRO A 76 -6.80 9.61 7.36
C PRO A 76 -7.25 9.69 8.82
N ARG A 77 -6.93 10.80 9.47
CA ARG A 77 -7.25 11.09 10.88
C ARG A 77 -8.49 11.96 11.02
N MET A 78 -8.80 12.76 10.01
CA MET A 78 -9.91 13.71 10.01
C MET A 78 -10.98 13.35 8.97
N ARG A 79 -12.24 13.75 9.24
CA ARG A 79 -13.37 13.55 8.32
C ARG A 79 -13.11 14.16 6.94
N ALA A 80 -12.48 15.34 6.90
CA ALA A 80 -12.18 16.02 5.64
C ALA A 80 -11.19 15.25 4.74
N GLU A 81 -10.24 14.51 5.33
CA GLU A 81 -9.30 13.65 4.59
C GLU A 81 -10.03 12.44 4.01
N ARG A 82 -10.86 11.79 4.84
CA ARG A 82 -11.70 10.66 4.41
C ARG A 82 -12.66 11.02 3.27
N MET A 83 -13.15 12.26 3.22
CA MET A 83 -14.04 12.69 2.13
C MET A 83 -13.31 12.89 0.80
N ARG A 84 -12.06 13.35 0.81
CA ARG A 84 -11.31 13.68 -0.41
C ARG A 84 -10.64 12.47 -1.06
N GLN A 85 -10.40 11.41 -0.30
CA GLN A 85 -9.64 10.23 -0.74
C GLN A 85 -10.55 9.05 -1.11
N ARG A 86 -11.79 9.33 -1.53
CA ARG A 86 -12.78 8.30 -1.84
C ARG A 86 -12.60 7.77 -3.25
N THR A 87 -12.62 6.46 -3.39
CA THR A 87 -12.70 5.77 -4.68
C THR A 87 -13.43 4.45 -4.51
N LYS A 88 -13.71 3.77 -5.62
CA LYS A 88 -14.23 2.40 -5.61
C LYS A 88 -13.10 1.46 -5.17
N ALA A 89 -13.26 0.81 -4.02
CA ALA A 89 -12.24 -0.05 -3.43
C ALA A 89 -12.87 -1.19 -2.62
N LEU A 90 -12.08 -2.23 -2.36
CA LEU A 90 -12.43 -3.26 -1.38
C LEU A 90 -12.43 -2.63 0.00
N HIS A 91 -13.53 -2.71 0.75
CA HIS A 91 -13.65 -2.03 2.02
C HIS A 91 -13.39 -2.96 3.21
N ASP A 92 -12.47 -2.55 4.08
CA ASP A 92 -12.27 -3.16 5.39
C ASP A 92 -13.28 -2.55 6.40
N PRO A 93 -14.24 -3.34 6.91
CA PRO A 93 -15.26 -2.84 7.83
C PRO A 93 -14.73 -2.49 9.21
N GLU A 94 -13.61 -3.08 9.64
CA GLU A 94 -13.04 -2.82 10.96
C GLU A 94 -12.27 -1.50 10.99
N LEU A 95 -11.51 -1.21 9.93
CA LEU A 95 -10.74 0.02 9.81
C LEU A 95 -11.54 1.18 9.19
N GLY A 96 -12.64 0.85 8.51
CA GLY A 96 -13.48 1.83 7.81
C GLY A 96 -12.73 2.55 6.68
N ILE A 97 -11.80 1.85 6.04
CA ILE A 97 -11.01 2.33 4.91
C ILE A 97 -11.07 1.33 3.77
N GLY A 98 -10.85 1.82 2.55
CA GLY A 98 -10.62 0.96 1.40
C GLY A 98 -9.19 0.40 1.41
N VAL A 99 -9.06 -0.78 0.83
CA VAL A 99 -7.82 -1.51 0.60
C VAL A 99 -7.55 -1.50 -0.89
N TYR A 100 -6.32 -1.11 -1.26
CA TYR A 100 -5.85 -1.21 -2.64
C TYR A 100 -4.92 -2.41 -2.77
N LEU A 101 -5.32 -3.38 -3.59
CA LEU A 101 -4.50 -4.54 -3.91
C LEU A 101 -3.78 -4.25 -5.22
N HIS A 102 -2.45 -4.14 -5.16
CA HIS A 102 -1.62 -4.02 -6.35
C HIS A 102 -1.67 -5.35 -7.11
N SER A 103 -2.30 -5.35 -8.28
CA SER A 103 -2.24 -6.48 -9.20
C SER A 103 -1.06 -6.28 -10.16
N TRP A 104 -0.27 -7.32 -10.35
CA TRP A 104 0.67 -7.40 -11.45
C TRP A 104 -0.02 -8.08 -12.62
N SER A 105 -0.61 -7.31 -13.52
CA SER A 105 -0.92 -7.82 -14.86
C SER A 105 0.37 -7.73 -15.67
N GLY A 106 1.03 -8.89 -15.83
CA GLY A 106 2.25 -9.02 -16.64
C GLY A 106 2.02 -8.77 -18.12
#